data_AF-X1LPM1-F1
#
_entry.id   AF-X1LPM1-F1
#
_cell.length_a   1.000
_cell.length_b   1.000
_cell.length_c   1.000
_cell.angle_alpha   90.00
_cell.angle_beta   90.00
_cell.angle_gamma   90.00
#
_symmetry.space_group_name_H-M   'P 1'
#
loop_
_entity.id
_entity.type
_entity.pdbx_description
1 polymer ?
#
loop_
_entity_poly.entity_id
_entity_poly.type
_entity_poly.pdbx_seq_one_letter_code
_entity_poly.pdbx_strand_id
1 'polypeptide(L)' 'RVFIDGEMKLACIDGPEFDAHKVNFEDLISRLEMFKEKESEAINYYSSKAGVKK' A
#
# COMPACT_ATOMS: atom_id res chain seq x y z
N ARG A 1 6.21 -2.43 -6.29
CA ARG A 1 7.44 -3.24 -6.17
C ARG A 1 7.49 -3.83 -4.77
N VAL A 2 8.09 -5.00 -4.62
CA VAL A 2 8.35 -5.68 -3.35
C VAL A 2 9.75 -6.26 -3.40
N PHE A 3 10.42 -6.37 -2.27
CA PHE A 3 11.70 -7.08 -2.19
C PHE A 3 11.46 -8.49 -1.67
N ILE A 4 11.90 -9.49 -2.45
CA ILE A 4 11.85 -10.90 -2.10
C ILE A 4 13.28 -11.41 -2.08
N ASP A 5 13.77 -11.83 -0.91
CA ASP A 5 15.15 -12.33 -0.72
C ASP A 5 16.23 -11.35 -1.24
N GLY A 6 16.01 -10.05 -1.04
CA GLY A 6 16.91 -8.97 -1.49
C GLY A 6 16.74 -8.55 -2.96
N GLU A 7 15.96 -9.28 -3.76
CA GLU A 7 15.69 -8.92 -5.16
C GLU A 7 14.43 -8.06 -5.31
N MET A 8 14.52 -7.02 -6.14
CA MET A 8 13.36 -6.19 -6.47
C MET A 8 12.45 -6.92 -7.47
N LYS A 9 11.16 -7.04 -7.13
CA LYS A 9 10.11 -7.63 -7.97
C LYS A 9 8.94 -6.67 -8.13
N LEU A 10 8.16 -6.85 -9.20
CA LEU A 10 6.92 -6.12 -9.46
C LEU A 10 5.72 -7.02 -9.16
N ALA A 11 5.05 -6.81 -8.02
CA ALA A 11 3.95 -7.66 -7.58
C ALA A 11 2.79 -7.85 -8.59
N CYS A 12 2.56 -6.90 -9.51
CA CYS A 12 1.53 -7.01 -10.55
C CYS A 12 1.95 -7.85 -11.78
N ILE A 13 3.23 -8.18 -11.90
CA ILE A 13 3.80 -8.98 -12.99
C ILE A 13 4.33 -10.30 -12.43
N ASP A 14 5.12 -10.23 -11.36
CA ASP A 14 5.82 -11.35 -10.73
C ASP A 14 5.03 -12.00 -9.57
N GLY A 15 3.88 -11.44 -9.19
CA GLY A 15 3.09 -11.83 -8.01
C GLY A 15 1.60 -12.06 -8.33
N PRO A 16 0.66 -11.82 -7.39
CA PRO A 16 0.82 -11.14 -6.09
C PRO A 16 1.27 -12.05 -4.93
N GLU A 17 1.31 -13.37 -5.14
CA GLU A 17 1.65 -14.37 -4.14
C GLU A 17 3.16 -14.60 -4.06
N PHE A 18 3.72 -14.56 -2.85
CA PHE A 18 5.14 -14.78 -2.57
C PHE A 18 5.30 -15.59 -1.28
N ASP A 19 6.45 -16.25 -1.13
CA ASP A 19 6.82 -16.86 0.15
C ASP A 19 6.99 -15.76 1.21
N ALA A 20 6.07 -15.74 2.18
CA ALA A 20 6.02 -14.73 3.21
C ALA A 20 7.34 -14.61 3.99
N HIS A 21 8.10 -15.70 4.19
CA HIS A 21 9.36 -15.65 4.94
C HIS A 21 10.47 -14.89 4.19
N LYS A 22 10.32 -14.71 2.88
CA LYS A 22 11.29 -14.03 2.02
C LYS A 22 10.90 -12.60 1.70
N VAL A 23 9.68 -12.17 2.08
CA VAL A 23 9.19 -10.81 1.85
C VAL A 23 9.86 -9.85 2.83
N ASN A 24 10.43 -8.76 2.33
CA ASN A 24 10.79 -7.62 3.17
C ASN A 24 9.53 -6.81 3.53
N PHE A 25 8.94 -7.13 4.69
CA PHE A 25 7.74 -6.44 5.17
C PHE A 25 7.98 -5.00 5.63
N GLU A 26 9.19 -4.66 6.08
CA GLU A 26 9.53 -3.30 6.52
C GLU A 26 9.46 -2.31 5.36
N ASP A 27 10.11 -2.62 4.22
CA ASP A 27 10.01 -1.81 2.99
C ASP A 27 8.57 -1.79 2.47
N LEU A 28 7.87 -2.94 2.48
CA LEU A 28 6.49 -3.02 2.00
C LEU A 28 5.56 -2.10 2.80
N ILE A 29 5.61 -2.15 4.13
CA ILE A 29 4.75 -1.33 5.00
C ILE A 29 5.09 0.15 4.83
N SER A 30 6.37 0.52 4.87
CA SER A 30 6.80 1.92 4.68
C SER A 30 6.28 2.50 3.36
N ARG A 31 6.30 1.70 2.28
CA ARG A 31 5.77 2.12 0.97
C ARG A 31 4.25 2.28 0.96
N LEU A 32 3.51 1.45 1.69
CA LEU A 32 2.05 1.55 1.80
C LEU A 32 1.62 2.80 2.57
N GLU A 33 2.44 3.28 3.52
CA GLU A 33 2.11 4.47 4.32
C GLU A 33 2.33 5.80 3.57
N MET A 34 3.03 5.78 2.44
CA MET A 34 3.44 6.99 1.71
C MET A 34 2.28 7.94 1.33
N PHE A 35 1.07 7.43 1.13
CA PHE A 35 -0.09 8.24 0.72
C PHE A 35 -1.19 8.34 1.78
N LYS A 36 -0.96 7.81 2.98
CA LYS A 36 -1.96 7.71 4.05
C LYS A 36 -2.62 9.04 4.42
N GLU A 37 -1.85 10.13 4.44
CA GLU A 37 -2.38 11.48 4.69
C GLU A 37 -3.31 11.95 3.57
N LYS A 38 -2.89 11.80 2.32
CA LYS A 38 -3.69 12.21 1.15
C LYS A 38 -4.96 11.39 1.01
N GLU A 39 -4.90 10.09 1.32
CA GLU A 39 -6.06 9.21 1.37
C GLU A 39 -7.07 9.68 2.42
N SER A 40 -6.59 10.05 3.61
CA SER A 40 -7.43 10.61 4.68
C SER A 40 -8.09 11.92 4.26
N GLU A 41 -7.33 12.84 3.66
CA GLU A 41 -7.86 14.10 3.13
C GLU A 41 -8.92 13.88 2.05
N ALA A 42 -8.67 12.98 1.10
CA ALA A 42 -9.59 12.66 0.02
C ALA A 42 -10.93 12.09 0.56
N ILE A 43 -10.85 11.18 1.54
CA ILE A 43 -12.03 10.63 2.21
C ILE A 43 -12.80 11.72 2.96
N ASN A 44 -12.11 12.55 3.75
CA ASN A 44 -12.76 13.62 4.51
C ASN A 44 -13.43 14.64 3.59
N TYR A 45 -12.77 15.00 2.49
CA TYR A 45 -13.33 15.86 1.46
C TYR A 45 -14.59 15.24 0.86
N TYR A 46 -14.53 13.98 0.42
CA TYR A 46 -15.66 13.27 -0.15
C TYR A 46 -16.83 13.19 0.84
N SER A 47 -16.59 12.78 2.09
CA SER A 47 -17.61 12.70 3.14
C SER A 47 -18.26 14.05 3.43
N SER A 48 -17.48 15.15 3.42
CA SER A 48 -18.01 16.51 3.62
C SER A 48 -18.93 16.99 2.49
N LYS A 49 -18.72 16.49 1.26
CA LYS A 49 -19.45 16.89 0.05
C LYS A 49 -20.61 15.96 -0.30
N ALA A 50 -20.44 14.66 -0.06
CA ALA A 50 -21.42 13.64 -0.42
C ALA A 50 -22.54 13.46 0.62
N GLY A 51 -22.48 14.16 1.76
CA GLY A 51 -23.45 13.98 2.86
C GLY A 51 -23.37 12.61 3.53
N VAL A 52 -22.36 11.81 3.20
CA VAL A 52 -22.13 10.48 3.78
C VAL A 52 -21.45 10.69 5.13
N LYS A 53 -22.24 10.59 6.21
CA LYS A 53 -21.71 10.56 7.58
C LYS A 53 -20.87 9.29 7.75
N LYS A 54 -19.71 9.47 8.37
CA LYS A 54 -18.79 8.40 8.77
C LYS A 54 -19.44 7.50 9.82
#